data_AF-A0A962I4C3-F1
#
_entry.id   AF-A0A962I4C3-F1
#
_cell.length_a   1.000
_cell.length_b   1.000
_cell.length_c   1.000
_cell.angle_alpha   90.00
_cell.angle_beta   90.00
_cell.angle_gamma   90.00
#
_symmetry.space_group_name_H-M   'P 1'
#
loop_
_entity.id
_entity.type
_entity.pdbx_description
1 polymer ?
#
loop_
_entity_poly.entity_id
_entity_poly.type
_entity_poly.pdbx_seq_one_letter_code
_entity_poly.pdbx_strand_id
1 'polypeptide(L)'
;MRAHKRGLICWDRQYLDYPTNWPFRRFVVVHLDGYACRVCGAQRLHGAELHVHHIVFRSNSGTSDRRNLVTLCFKHHQDQHDHPISSRGGEGPGSALDASVDMIGEDEAYESLVPAMQAALHYFRATKGTRHELFCYLIGKHGSESGRLALRFAREARLLHDLSTPGEPA
;
A
#
# COMPACT_ATOMS: atom_id res chain seq x y z
N MET A 1 12.66 20.94 11.69
CA MET A 1 13.91 20.26 11.27
C MET A 1 15.17 20.98 11.77
N ARG A 2 15.41 21.05 13.10
CA ARG A 2 16.63 21.67 13.68
C ARG A 2 17.82 20.70 13.74
N ALA A 3 17.55 19.42 13.94
CA ALA A 3 18.59 18.38 14.04
C ALA A 3 19.26 18.07 12.70
N HIS A 4 18.50 17.99 11.60
CA HIS A 4 19.02 17.81 10.24
C HIS A 4 20.04 18.89 9.85
N LYS A 5 19.66 20.17 10.02
CA LYS A 5 20.55 21.32 9.73
C LYS A 5 21.82 21.36 10.60
N ARG A 6 21.88 20.57 11.67
CA ARG A 6 23.01 20.46 12.60
C ARG A 6 23.79 19.15 12.46
N GLY A 7 23.46 18.31 11.48
CA GLY A 7 24.12 17.02 11.27
C GLY A 7 23.92 16.02 12.41
N LEU A 8 22.91 16.22 13.27
CA LEU A 8 22.65 15.38 14.45
C LEU A 8 21.76 14.15 14.13
N ILE A 9 21.58 13.85 12.85
CA ILE A 9 20.79 12.71 12.38
C ILE A 9 21.75 11.56 12.07
N CYS A 10 21.49 10.39 12.67
CA CYS A 10 22.17 9.15 12.28
C CYS A 10 21.74 8.79 10.85
N TRP A 11 22.70 8.79 9.93
CA TRP A 11 22.49 8.49 8.51
C TRP A 11 22.71 7.01 8.20
N ASP A 12 22.31 6.10 9.08
CA ASP A 12 22.32 4.69 8.70
C ASP A 12 21.33 4.49 7.54
N ARG A 13 21.87 4.03 6.41
CA ARG A 13 21.16 3.84 5.15
C ARG A 13 20.01 2.84 5.29
N GLN A 14 20.05 1.97 6.29
CA GLN A 14 18.96 1.05 6.64
C GLN A 14 17.63 1.78 6.94
N TYR A 15 17.67 3.02 7.45
CA TYR A 15 16.46 3.82 7.70
C TYR A 15 15.88 4.46 6.44
N LEU A 16 16.66 4.51 5.36
CA LEU A 16 16.19 5.03 4.09
C LEU A 16 15.40 3.96 3.34
N ASP A 17 15.72 2.67 3.48
CA ASP A 17 15.03 1.61 2.74
C ASP A 17 13.55 1.46 3.11
N TYR A 18 12.77 0.97 2.15
CA TYR A 18 11.37 0.69 2.39
C TYR A 18 11.22 -0.53 3.32
N PRO A 19 10.33 -0.48 4.32
CA PRO A 19 10.04 -1.68 5.10
C PRO A 19 9.42 -2.75 4.19
N THR A 20 9.60 -4.03 4.53
CA THR A 20 9.03 -5.16 3.79
C THR A 20 7.51 -5.07 3.62
N ASN A 21 6.82 -4.41 4.55
CA ASN A 21 5.38 -4.13 4.48
C ASN A 21 5.01 -2.78 3.84
N TRP A 22 5.90 -2.17 3.05
CA TRP A 22 5.63 -0.91 2.35
C TRP A 22 4.38 -0.96 1.46
N PRO A 23 4.12 -2.02 0.65
CA PRO A 23 2.91 -2.09 -0.16
C PRO A 23 1.63 -2.01 0.68
N PHE A 24 1.63 -2.64 1.86
CA PHE A 24 0.52 -2.56 2.82
C PHE A 24 0.32 -1.13 3.33
N ARG A 25 1.40 -0.47 3.78
CA ARG A 25 1.36 0.91 4.28
C ARG A 25 0.84 1.87 3.20
N ARG A 26 1.33 1.73 1.96
CA ARG A 26 0.85 2.50 0.82
C ARG A 26 -0.65 2.31 0.59
N PHE A 27 -1.12 1.06 0.58
CA PHE A 27 -2.54 0.75 0.40
C PHE A 27 -3.41 1.38 1.50
N VAL A 28 -3.03 1.22 2.77
CA VAL A 28 -3.76 1.77 3.91
C VAL A 28 -3.88 3.29 3.85
N VAL A 29 -2.80 3.99 3.48
CA VAL A 29 -2.82 5.46 3.36
C VAL A 29 -3.76 5.91 2.25
N VAL A 30 -3.69 5.30 1.07
CA VAL A 30 -4.61 5.61 -0.05
C VAL A 30 -6.07 5.37 0.34
N HIS A 31 -6.34 4.31 1.09
CA HIS A 31 -7.68 4.01 1.58
C HIS A 31 -8.18 5.06 2.57
N LEU A 32 -7.39 5.41 3.58
CA LEU A 32 -7.77 6.40 4.59
C LEU A 32 -7.94 7.80 4.00
N ASP A 33 -7.21 8.10 2.94
CA ASP A 33 -7.36 9.32 2.16
C ASP A 33 -8.58 9.30 1.20
N GLY A 34 -9.38 8.23 1.23
CA GLY A 34 -10.61 8.10 0.45
C GLY A 34 -10.38 7.83 -1.03
N TYR A 35 -9.23 7.25 -1.40
CA TYR A 35 -8.81 7.06 -2.80
C TYR A 35 -8.83 8.38 -3.60
N ALA A 36 -8.46 9.48 -2.94
CA ALA A 36 -8.43 10.80 -3.51
C ALA A 36 -7.12 11.52 -3.18
N CYS A 37 -6.68 12.40 -4.08
CA CYS A 37 -5.60 13.33 -3.81
C CYS A 37 -5.99 14.26 -2.65
N ARG A 38 -5.14 14.36 -1.63
CA ARG A 38 -5.37 15.22 -0.46
C ARG A 38 -5.22 16.73 -0.73
N VAL A 39 -4.81 17.11 -1.94
CA VAL A 39 -4.70 18.52 -2.38
C VAL A 39 -5.89 18.93 -3.24
N CYS A 40 -6.17 18.21 -4.34
CA CYS A 40 -7.24 18.61 -5.27
C CYS A 40 -8.48 17.72 -5.28
N GLY A 41 -8.50 16.63 -4.50
CA GLY A 41 -9.62 15.69 -4.47
C GLY A 41 -9.74 14.77 -5.69
N ALA A 42 -8.82 14.82 -6.67
CA ALA A 42 -8.85 13.92 -7.82
C ALA A 42 -8.87 12.45 -7.37
N GLN A 43 -9.87 11.70 -7.86
CA GLN A 43 -10.15 10.35 -7.37
C GLN A 43 -9.67 9.28 -8.34
N ARG A 44 -9.23 8.14 -7.78
CA ARG A 44 -8.87 6.96 -8.58
C ARG A 44 -10.03 6.46 -9.44
N LEU A 45 -11.27 6.57 -8.95
CA LEU A 45 -12.46 6.17 -9.70
C LEU A 45 -12.64 6.97 -11.00
N HIS A 46 -12.13 8.21 -11.04
CA HIS A 46 -12.14 9.07 -12.21
C HIS A 46 -10.84 8.99 -13.03
N GLY A 47 -10.09 7.90 -12.87
CA GLY A 47 -8.87 7.63 -13.64
C GLY A 47 -7.61 8.35 -13.13
N ALA A 48 -7.66 9.01 -11.97
CA ALA A 48 -6.48 9.66 -11.41
C ALA A 48 -5.44 8.63 -10.93
N GLU A 49 -4.19 8.82 -11.35
CA GLU A 49 -3.05 8.07 -10.82
C GLU A 49 -2.65 8.61 -9.44
N LEU A 50 -2.70 7.74 -8.42
CA LEU A 50 -2.44 8.10 -7.02
C LEU A 50 -1.14 7.49 -6.48
N HIS A 51 -0.37 8.35 -5.85
CA HIS A 51 0.94 8.10 -5.26
C HIS A 51 0.89 8.37 -3.76
N VAL A 52 1.75 7.72 -2.98
CA VAL A 52 1.92 8.03 -1.56
C VAL A 52 3.25 8.71 -1.39
N HIS A 53 3.22 9.89 -0.77
CA HIS A 53 4.37 10.74 -0.52
C HIS A 53 4.68 10.79 0.98
N HIS A 54 5.96 10.71 1.33
CA HIS A 54 6.45 11.06 2.67
C HIS A 54 6.46 12.57 2.94
N ILE A 55 5.63 13.07 3.87
CA ILE A 55 5.52 14.49 4.24
C ILE A 55 6.87 15.07 4.66
N VAL A 56 7.56 14.39 5.58
CA VAL A 56 9.01 14.54 5.77
C VAL A 56 9.67 13.56 4.82
N PHE A 57 10.50 14.05 3.90
CA PHE A 57 11.21 13.22 2.93
C PHE A 57 12.06 12.13 3.60
N ARG A 58 12.23 10.99 2.93
CA ARG A 58 13.12 9.91 3.39
C ARG A 58 14.57 10.39 3.53
N SER A 59 15.06 11.18 2.57
CA SER A 59 16.36 11.86 2.62
C SER A 59 16.54 12.80 3.83
N ASN A 60 15.46 13.07 4.55
CA ASN A 60 15.39 13.90 5.75
C ASN A 60 14.99 13.06 6.98
N SER A 61 15.20 11.75 6.94
CA SER A 61 14.82 10.76 7.97
C SER A 61 13.32 10.67 8.24
N GLY A 62 12.52 10.97 7.22
CA GLY A 62 11.09 10.72 7.24
C GLY A 62 10.77 9.24 7.31
N THR A 63 10.03 8.84 8.34
CA THR A 63 9.61 7.44 8.51
C THR A 63 8.51 7.05 7.52
N SER A 64 8.39 5.76 7.22
CA SER A 64 7.22 5.20 6.53
C SER A 64 6.02 4.95 7.47
N ASP A 65 5.95 5.66 8.61
CA ASP A 65 4.78 5.67 9.48
C ASP A 65 3.61 6.39 8.78
N ARG A 66 2.40 5.88 8.93
CA ARG A 66 1.18 6.45 8.33
C ARG A 66 1.06 7.96 8.57
N ARG A 67 1.46 8.46 9.74
CA ARG A 67 1.39 9.89 10.10
C ARG A 67 2.29 10.77 9.24
N ASN A 68 3.30 10.18 8.60
CA ASN A 68 4.22 10.85 7.70
C ASN A 68 3.90 10.57 6.22
N LEU A 69 2.76 9.95 5.90
CA LEU A 69 2.40 9.58 4.55
C LEU A 69 1.12 10.29 4.11
N VAL A 70 1.06 10.68 2.84
CA VAL A 70 -0.10 11.35 2.25
C VAL A 70 -0.33 10.91 0.81
N THR A 71 -1.59 10.77 0.41
CA THR A 71 -1.98 10.41 -0.96
C THR A 71 -2.10 11.63 -1.86
N LEU A 72 -1.36 11.64 -2.97
CA LEU A 72 -1.34 12.72 -3.96
C LEU A 72 -1.56 12.16 -5.37
N CYS A 73 -2.14 12.97 -6.27
CA CYS A 73 -2.12 12.63 -7.68
C CYS A 73 -0.71 12.88 -8.28
N PHE A 74 -0.40 12.29 -9.43
CA PHE A 74 0.91 12.44 -10.08
C PHE A 74 1.38 13.91 -10.15
N LYS A 75 0.50 14.83 -10.57
CA LYS A 75 0.80 16.27 -10.64
C LYS A 75 1.23 16.84 -9.27
N HIS A 76 0.38 16.75 -8.25
CA HIS A 76 0.70 17.31 -6.93
C HIS A 76 1.85 16.60 -6.24
N HIS A 77 2.07 15.33 -6.55
CA HIS A 77 3.23 14.59 -6.09
C HIS A 77 4.51 15.17 -6.73
N GLN A 78 4.52 15.36 -8.05
CA GLN A 78 5.62 16.00 -8.77
C GLN A 78 5.89 17.42 -8.26
N ASP A 79 4.86 18.19 -7.91
CA ASP A 79 5.01 19.54 -7.37
C ASP A 79 5.77 19.60 -6.03
N GLN A 80 5.96 18.45 -5.34
CA GLN A 80 6.77 18.37 -4.13
C GLN A 80 8.26 18.05 -4.40
N HIS A 81 8.63 17.77 -5.65
CA HIS A 81 9.99 17.45 -6.05
C HIS A 81 10.50 18.44 -7.09
N ASP A 82 11.73 18.94 -6.89
CA ASP A 82 12.43 19.80 -7.86
C ASP A 82 12.99 19.02 -9.07
N HIS A 83 12.79 17.69 -9.10
CA HIS A 83 13.21 16.81 -10.18
C HIS A 83 12.06 15.93 -10.66
N PRO A 84 12.06 15.49 -11.93
CA PRO A 84 11.06 14.56 -12.42
C PRO A 84 10.96 13.29 -11.56
N ILE A 85 9.74 12.92 -11.18
CA ILE A 85 9.43 11.64 -10.54
C ILE A 85 9.03 10.63 -11.61
N SER A 86 9.39 9.36 -11.41
CA SER A 86 8.89 8.31 -12.30
C SER A 86 7.39 8.08 -12.06
N SER A 87 6.62 7.86 -13.14
CA SER A 87 5.21 7.46 -13.05
C SER A 87 5.03 6.17 -12.25
N ARG A 88 6.05 5.31 -12.16
CA ARG A 88 6.03 4.12 -11.30
C ARG A 88 6.07 4.42 -9.79
N GLY A 89 6.14 5.68 -9.38
CA GLY A 89 6.02 6.09 -7.98
C GLY A 89 7.11 5.48 -7.11
N GLY A 90 8.36 5.79 -7.42
CA GLY A 90 9.49 5.45 -6.58
C GLY A 90 10.57 6.52 -6.70
N GLU A 91 10.85 7.21 -5.59
CA GLU A 91 12.20 7.74 -5.37
C GLU A 91 13.18 6.57 -5.52
N GLY A 92 14.29 6.79 -6.24
CA GLY A 92 15.19 5.76 -6.77
C GLY A 92 15.68 4.67 -5.80
N PRO A 93 16.31 3.61 -6.33
CA PRO A 93 16.48 2.34 -5.65
C PRO A 93 17.43 2.46 -4.45
N GLY A 94 16.86 2.44 -3.24
CA GLY A 94 17.47 1.89 -2.05
C GLY A 94 17.05 0.42 -1.95
N SER A 95 18.04 -0.47 -1.90
CA SER A 95 17.98 -1.94 -1.86
C SER A 95 17.35 -2.65 -3.05
N ALA A 96 18.16 -2.86 -4.10
CA ALA A 96 18.07 -4.01 -4.99
C ALA A 96 18.55 -5.29 -4.24
N LEU A 97 17.77 -5.73 -3.26
CA LEU A 97 17.94 -7.03 -2.59
C LEU A 97 16.60 -7.75 -2.61
N ASP A 98 16.33 -8.39 -3.75
CA ASP A 98 16.22 -9.84 -3.85
C ASP A 98 15.32 -10.19 -5.05
N ALA A 99 15.95 -10.21 -6.22
CA ALA A 99 15.44 -10.80 -7.44
C ALA A 99 15.87 -12.28 -7.52
N SER A 100 15.64 -13.03 -6.44
CA SER A 100 15.65 -14.49 -6.41
C SER A 100 14.54 -15.00 -5.50
N VAL A 101 13.29 -14.63 -5.79
CA VAL A 101 12.17 -15.44 -5.32
C VAL A 101 11.94 -16.51 -6.39
N ASP A 102 12.21 -17.75 -6.02
CA ASP A 102 12.05 -18.94 -6.84
C ASP A 102 10.71 -18.94 -7.59
N MET A 103 10.77 -19.48 -8.80
CA MET A 103 9.67 -19.67 -9.75
C MET A 103 8.58 -20.57 -9.16
N ILE A 104 7.72 -20.01 -8.30
CA ILE A 104 6.37 -20.53 -8.12
C ILE A 104 5.53 -19.81 -9.18
N GLY A 105 4.95 -20.56 -10.12
CA GLY A 105 4.06 -19.95 -11.12
C GLY A 105 2.93 -19.18 -10.42
N GLU A 106 2.48 -18.05 -10.98
CA GLU A 106 1.39 -17.24 -10.41
C GLU A 106 0.15 -18.09 -10.03
N ASP A 107 -0.11 -19.18 -10.78
CA ASP A 107 -1.17 -20.13 -10.51
C ASP A 107 -0.87 -21.07 -9.32
N GLU A 108 0.37 -21.55 -9.15
CA GLU A 108 0.74 -22.36 -7.98
C GLU A 108 0.73 -21.53 -6.69
N ALA A 109 1.19 -20.27 -6.77
CA ALA A 109 1.11 -19.32 -5.67
C ALA A 109 -0.36 -19.02 -5.31
N TYR A 110 -1.22 -18.88 -6.33
CA TYR A 110 -2.66 -18.71 -6.14
C TYR A 110 -3.29 -19.92 -5.44
N GLU A 111 -3.13 -21.12 -5.98
CA GLU A 111 -3.71 -22.35 -5.43
C GLU A 111 -3.25 -22.61 -3.99
N SER A 112 -1.99 -22.32 -3.66
CA SER A 112 -1.48 -22.47 -2.29
C SER A 112 -2.14 -21.52 -1.27
N LEU A 113 -2.60 -20.34 -1.71
CA LEU A 113 -3.19 -19.32 -0.86
C LEU A 113 -4.73 -19.37 -0.81
N VAL A 114 -5.39 -20.00 -1.78
CA VAL A 114 -6.86 -20.11 -1.84
C VAL A 114 -7.47 -20.66 -0.53
N PRO A 115 -6.98 -21.75 0.09
CA PRO A 115 -7.53 -22.25 1.35
C PRO A 115 -7.43 -21.22 2.50
N ALA A 116 -6.32 -20.48 2.57
CA ALA A 116 -6.13 -19.43 3.56
C ALA A 116 -7.06 -18.23 3.32
N MET A 117 -7.26 -17.84 2.05
CA MET A 117 -8.20 -16.78 1.67
C MET A 117 -9.65 -17.17 1.96
N GLN A 118 -10.04 -18.42 1.70
CA GLN A 118 -11.36 -18.96 2.03
C GLN A 118 -11.58 -18.98 3.55
N ALA A 119 -10.62 -19.49 4.32
CA ALA A 119 -10.71 -19.52 5.78
C ALA A 119 -10.83 -18.10 6.38
N ALA A 120 -10.03 -17.15 5.88
CA ALA A 120 -10.12 -15.76 6.27
C ALA A 120 -11.50 -15.18 5.93
N LEU A 121 -11.99 -15.39 4.71
CA LEU A 121 -13.32 -14.94 4.31
C LEU A 121 -14.43 -15.49 5.22
N HIS A 122 -14.40 -16.79 5.54
CA HIS A 122 -15.37 -17.41 6.45
C HIS A 122 -15.34 -16.77 7.84
N TYR A 123 -14.14 -16.54 8.38
CA TYR A 123 -13.94 -15.87 9.65
C TYR A 123 -14.51 -14.43 9.63
N PHE A 124 -14.17 -13.65 8.61
CA PHE A 124 -14.63 -12.26 8.49
C PHE A 124 -16.14 -12.16 8.24
N ARG A 125 -16.74 -13.11 7.50
CA ARG A 125 -18.20 -13.21 7.39
C ARG A 125 -18.86 -13.51 8.75
N ALA A 126 -18.34 -14.48 9.50
CA ALA A 126 -18.89 -14.85 10.80
C ALA A 126 -18.80 -13.73 11.84
N THR A 127 -17.75 -12.91 11.75
CA THR A 127 -17.49 -11.79 12.66
C THR A 127 -18.06 -10.45 12.16
N LYS A 128 -18.79 -10.45 11.04
CA LYS A 128 -19.31 -9.24 10.36
C LYS A 128 -18.21 -8.22 10.01
N GLY A 129 -16.98 -8.70 9.79
CA GLY A 129 -15.91 -7.85 9.34
C GLY A 129 -16.05 -7.46 7.87
N THR A 130 -15.40 -6.37 7.50
CA THR A 130 -15.50 -5.73 6.20
C THR A 130 -14.55 -6.37 5.18
N ARG A 131 -14.79 -6.12 3.88
CA ARG A 131 -13.83 -6.46 2.81
C ARG A 131 -12.45 -5.86 3.08
N HIS A 132 -12.44 -4.67 3.66
CA HIS A 132 -11.21 -3.96 3.98
C HIS A 132 -10.38 -4.70 5.02
N GLU A 133 -11.01 -5.17 6.09
CA GLU A 133 -10.32 -5.90 7.17
C GLU A 133 -9.81 -7.26 6.68
N LEU A 134 -10.61 -7.97 5.88
CA LEU A 134 -10.17 -9.20 5.20
C LEU A 134 -8.93 -8.94 4.32
N PHE A 135 -8.98 -7.90 3.50
CA PHE A 135 -7.88 -7.55 2.60
C PHE A 135 -6.61 -7.16 3.38
N CYS A 136 -6.77 -6.40 4.47
CA CYS A 136 -5.66 -6.02 5.34
C CYS A 136 -5.06 -7.23 6.06
N TYR A 137 -5.90 -8.16 6.52
CA TYR A 137 -5.47 -9.41 7.15
C TYR A 137 -4.62 -10.25 6.20
N LEU A 138 -5.07 -10.43 4.96
CA LEU A 138 -4.36 -11.23 3.96
C LEU A 138 -2.98 -10.65 3.65
N ILE A 139 -2.92 -9.34 3.35
CA ILE A 139 -1.64 -8.68 3.07
C ILE A 139 -0.70 -8.73 4.29
N GLY A 140 -1.23 -8.50 5.49
CA GLY A 140 -0.43 -8.53 6.72
C GLY A 140 0.17 -9.91 7.01
N LYS A 141 -0.59 -10.98 6.72
CA LYS A 141 -0.18 -12.36 7.01
C LYS A 141 0.65 -13.01 5.90
N HIS A 142 0.39 -12.67 4.65
CA HIS A 142 0.94 -13.36 3.47
C HIS A 142 1.72 -12.43 2.52
N GLY A 143 1.97 -11.18 2.91
CA GLY A 143 2.74 -10.23 2.12
C GLY A 143 1.95 -9.61 0.96
N SER A 144 2.61 -8.75 0.18
CA SER A 144 1.94 -7.92 -0.84
C SER A 144 1.34 -8.70 -2.01
N GLU A 145 1.95 -9.83 -2.41
CA GLU A 145 1.45 -10.72 -3.47
C GLU A 145 0.06 -11.26 -3.14
N SER A 146 -0.20 -11.56 -1.86
CA SER A 146 -1.50 -12.03 -1.40
C SER A 146 -2.62 -11.02 -1.63
N GLY A 147 -2.33 -9.71 -1.70
CA GLY A 147 -3.31 -8.69 -2.06
C GLY A 147 -3.78 -8.81 -3.51
N ARG A 148 -2.85 -9.06 -4.43
CA ARG A 148 -3.16 -9.26 -5.86
C ARG A 148 -3.97 -10.54 -6.06
N LEU A 149 -3.56 -11.61 -5.39
CA LEU A 149 -4.25 -12.90 -5.41
C LEU A 149 -5.61 -12.85 -4.69
N ALA A 150 -5.76 -12.06 -3.63
CA ALA A 150 -7.04 -11.83 -2.96
C ALA A 150 -8.05 -11.11 -3.86
N LEU A 151 -7.59 -10.19 -4.72
CA LEU A 151 -8.46 -9.55 -5.73
C LEU A 151 -8.90 -10.55 -6.81
N ARG A 152 -8.02 -11.45 -7.25
CA ARG A 152 -8.36 -12.56 -8.15
C ARG A 152 -9.41 -13.46 -7.49
N PHE A 153 -9.16 -13.91 -6.27
CA PHE A 153 -10.07 -14.71 -5.47
C PHE A 153 -11.44 -14.05 -5.30
N ALA A 154 -11.48 -12.75 -4.97
CA ALA A 154 -12.73 -12.02 -4.82
C ALA A 154 -13.56 -11.94 -6.11
N ARG A 155 -12.91 -11.83 -7.28
CA ARG A 155 -13.56 -11.85 -8.60
C ARG A 155 -14.11 -13.24 -8.92
N GLU A 156 -13.28 -14.28 -8.77
CA GLU A 156 -13.64 -15.65 -9.13
C GLU A 156 -14.74 -16.20 -8.21
N ALA A 157 -14.67 -15.93 -6.91
CA ALA A 157 -15.68 -16.34 -5.95
C ALA A 157 -16.92 -15.43 -5.92
N ARG A 158 -17.01 -14.42 -6.82
CA ARG A 158 -18.11 -13.43 -6.90
C ARG A 158 -18.35 -12.65 -5.60
N LEU A 159 -17.33 -12.54 -4.74
CA LEU A 159 -17.41 -11.99 -3.39
C LEU A 159 -17.39 -10.46 -3.35
N LEU A 160 -17.25 -9.80 -4.50
CA LEU A 160 -17.22 -8.34 -4.58
C LEU A 160 -18.52 -7.68 -4.08
N HIS A 161 -19.61 -8.44 -3.92
CA HIS A 161 -20.91 -7.95 -3.45
C HIS A 161 -21.30 -8.41 -2.04
N ASP A 162 -20.56 -9.33 -1.41
CA ASP A 162 -21.03 -10.11 -0.25
C ASP A 162 -20.59 -9.60 1.13
N LEU A 163 -19.84 -8.51 1.18
CA LEU A 163 -19.31 -7.93 2.40
C LEU A 163 -19.51 -6.41 2.33
N SER A 164 -20.05 -5.84 3.40
CA SER A 164 -20.49 -4.44 3.44
C SER A 164 -19.42 -3.46 2.97
N THR A 165 -19.83 -2.43 2.22
CA THR A 165 -19.00 -1.27 1.96
C THR A 165 -18.84 -0.48 3.28
N PRO A 166 -17.66 0.11 3.57
CA PRO A 166 -17.59 1.09 4.64
C PRO A 166 -18.43 2.31 4.24
N GLY A 167 -19.56 2.54 4.91
CA GLY A 167 -20.37 3.76 4.74
C GLY A 167 -21.84 3.59 4.36
N GLU A 168 -22.38 2.37 4.22
CA GLU A 168 -23.84 2.19 4.07
C GLU A 168 -24.53 2.28 5.45
N PRO A 169 -25.46 3.23 5.67
CA PRO A 169 -26.27 3.23 6.87
C PRO A 169 -27.20 2.00 6.88
N ALA A 170 -27.42 1.47 8.08
CA ALA A 170 -28.30 0.33 8.35
C ALA A 170 -29.77 0.60 8.01
#